data_AF-A0A1G1ZDD4-F1
#
_entry.id   AF-A0A1G1ZDD4-F1
#
_cell.length_a   1.000
_cell.length_b   1.000
_cell.length_c   1.000
_cell.angle_alpha   90.00
_cell.angle_beta   90.00
_cell.angle_gamma   90.00
#
_symmetry.space_group_name_H-M   'P 1'
#
loop_
_entity.id
_entity.type
_entity.pdbx_description
1 polymer ?
#
loop_
_entity_poly.entity_id
_entity_poly.type
_entity_poly.pdbx_seq_one_letter_code
_entity_poly.pdbx_strand_id
1 'polypeptide(L)'
;MQLHELKPTTVNKGKKRIGRGGKRGTYSGKGMKGQKSRAGRRIRPAIRDLMQRTPKLRGAKNQASRYKRTRKEKRAKRQKNA
;
A
#
# COMPACT_ATOMS: atom_id res chain seq x y z
N MET A 1 -15.88 15.46 -37.15
CA MET A 1 -15.77 14.43 -36.09
C MET A 1 -17.18 13.96 -35.75
N GLN A 2 -17.64 12.93 -36.42
CA GLN A 2 -18.92 12.27 -36.18
C GLN A 2 -18.78 11.25 -35.05
N LEU A 3 -19.87 10.93 -34.35
CA LEU A 3 -19.83 9.98 -33.21
C LEU A 3 -19.32 8.59 -33.59
N HIS A 4 -19.59 8.13 -34.82
CA HIS A 4 -19.14 6.83 -35.31
C HIS A 4 -17.64 6.80 -35.67
N GLU A 5 -16.98 7.95 -35.75
CA GLU A 5 -15.54 8.08 -36.01
C GLU A 5 -14.72 7.98 -34.72
N LEU A 6 -15.34 8.20 -33.55
CA LEU A 6 -14.66 8.18 -32.26
C LEU A 6 -14.29 6.75 -31.85
N LYS A 7 -12.99 6.46 -31.82
CA LYS A 7 -12.43 5.19 -31.32
C LYS A 7 -11.44 5.46 -30.18
N PRO A 8 -11.37 4.59 -29.17
CA PRO A 8 -10.39 4.75 -28.10
C PRO A 8 -8.96 4.58 -28.65
N THR A 9 -8.05 5.48 -28.25
CA THR A 9 -6.63 5.43 -28.65
C THR A 9 -5.86 4.29 -27.98
N THR A 10 -6.29 3.88 -26.78
CA THR A 10 -5.71 2.75 -26.03
C THR A 10 -6.69 1.59 -25.90
N VAL A 11 -6.20 0.36 -25.99
CA VAL A 11 -7.04 -0.85 -25.87
C VAL A 11 -7.55 -1.02 -24.44
N ASN A 12 -8.88 -1.01 -24.28
CA ASN A 12 -9.54 -1.32 -23.02
C ASN A 12 -9.56 -2.83 -22.77
N LYS A 13 -8.88 -3.29 -21.72
CA LYS A 13 -8.93 -4.70 -21.33
C LYS A 13 -10.28 -5.03 -20.68
N GLY A 14 -11.00 -5.99 -21.25
CA GLY A 14 -12.28 -6.47 -20.72
C GLY A 14 -12.15 -7.03 -19.29
N LYS A 15 -13.15 -6.75 -18.45
CA LYS A 15 -13.20 -7.29 -17.09
C LYS A 15 -13.36 -8.82 -17.11
N LYS A 16 -12.63 -9.49 -16.24
CA LYS A 16 -12.72 -10.95 -16.11
C LYS A 16 -13.95 -11.31 -15.28
N ARG A 17 -14.97 -11.91 -15.91
CA ARG A 17 -16.17 -12.40 -15.23
C ARG A 17 -15.89 -13.74 -14.55
N ILE A 18 -15.81 -13.74 -13.22
CA ILE A 18 -15.56 -14.93 -12.41
C ILE A 18 -16.89 -15.68 -12.21
N GLY A 19 -16.89 -17.02 -12.29
CA GLY A 19 -18.08 -17.84 -12.05
C GLY A 19 -19.08 -17.88 -13.21
N ARG A 20 -18.60 -17.73 -14.46
CA ARG A 20 -19.40 -17.77 -15.70
C ARG A 20 -18.73 -18.68 -16.75
N GLY A 21 -18.21 -19.84 -16.32
CA GLY A 21 -17.38 -20.72 -17.14
C GLY A 21 -15.93 -20.25 -17.28
N GLY A 22 -14.99 -21.18 -17.54
CA GLY A 22 -13.56 -20.89 -17.72
C GLY A 22 -12.81 -20.42 -16.46
N LYS A 23 -11.64 -19.78 -16.69
CA LYS A 23 -10.62 -19.13 -15.82
C LYS A 23 -10.48 -19.50 -14.32
N ARG A 24 -11.57 -19.61 -13.56
CA ARG A 24 -11.56 -19.94 -12.11
C ARG A 24 -12.54 -21.04 -11.69
N GLY A 25 -13.14 -21.73 -12.66
CA GLY A 25 -13.98 -22.91 -12.48
C GLY A 25 -15.18 -22.70 -11.54
N THR A 26 -15.72 -23.82 -11.05
CA THR A 26 -16.92 -23.90 -10.20
C THR A 26 -16.74 -23.13 -8.87
N TYR A 27 -15.53 -23.15 -8.31
CA TYR A 27 -15.25 -22.54 -7.00
C TYR A 27 -14.76 -21.10 -7.06
N SER A 28 -14.79 -20.46 -8.24
CA SER A 28 -14.34 -19.07 -8.40
C SER A 28 -12.90 -18.82 -7.89
N GLY A 29 -12.07 -19.87 -7.82
CA GLY A 29 -10.70 -19.84 -7.29
C GLY A 29 -10.59 -19.80 -5.75
N LYS A 30 -11.68 -20.05 -5.02
CA LYS A 30 -11.70 -20.02 -3.54
C LYS A 30 -11.64 -21.41 -2.89
N GLY A 31 -11.77 -22.48 -3.67
CA GLY A 31 -11.89 -23.86 -3.18
C GLY A 31 -13.27 -24.18 -2.59
N MET A 32 -13.43 -25.42 -2.13
CA MET A 32 -14.72 -25.95 -1.68
C MET A 32 -15.15 -25.41 -0.30
N LYS A 33 -14.39 -25.72 0.74
CA LYS A 33 -14.77 -25.53 2.14
C LYS A 33 -13.73 -24.71 2.89
N GLY A 34 -14.11 -24.21 4.07
CA GLY A 34 -13.26 -23.45 4.96
C GLY A 34 -13.65 -21.97 5.06
N GLN A 35 -13.14 -21.29 6.08
CA GLN A 35 -13.49 -19.90 6.35
C GLN A 35 -13.22 -19.03 5.11
N LYS A 36 -12.11 -19.26 4.39
CA LYS A 36 -11.69 -18.52 3.20
C LYS A 36 -12.62 -18.61 1.98
N SER A 37 -13.51 -19.60 1.89
CA SER A 37 -14.48 -19.69 0.79
C SER A 37 -15.79 -18.98 1.09
N ARG A 38 -16.12 -18.74 2.37
CA ARG A 38 -17.39 -18.14 2.80
C ARG A 38 -17.45 -16.63 2.58
N ALA A 39 -18.65 -16.13 2.29
CA ALA A 39 -18.96 -14.71 2.26
C ALA A 39 -18.92 -14.12 3.68
N GLY A 40 -18.63 -12.82 3.81
CA GLY A 40 -18.67 -12.12 5.09
C GLY A 40 -17.61 -12.51 6.13
N ARG A 41 -16.66 -13.40 5.82
CA ARG A 41 -15.62 -13.77 6.78
C ARG A 41 -14.77 -12.56 7.17
N ARG A 42 -14.49 -12.41 8.47
CA ARG A 42 -13.60 -11.36 9.00
C ARG A 42 -12.42 -12.00 9.72
N ILE A 43 -11.41 -12.42 8.94
CA ILE A 43 -10.17 -12.97 9.49
C ILE A 43 -9.28 -11.82 9.94
N ARG A 44 -8.84 -11.82 11.20
CA ARG A 44 -7.89 -10.83 11.72
C ARG A 44 -6.56 -10.95 10.95
N PRO A 45 -6.04 -9.86 10.34
CA PRO A 45 -4.74 -9.91 9.69
C PRO A 45 -3.61 -10.15 10.71
N ALA A 46 -2.68 -11.05 10.39
CA ALA A 46 -1.54 -11.37 11.26
C ALA A 46 -0.64 -10.15 11.57
N ILE A 47 -0.57 -9.19 10.65
CA ILE A 47 0.18 -7.94 10.81
C ILE A 47 -0.29 -7.14 12.03
N ARG A 48 -1.54 -7.32 12.48
CA ARG A 48 -2.07 -6.60 13.64
C ARG A 48 -1.31 -6.91 14.92
N ASP A 49 -0.77 -8.12 15.04
CA ASP A 49 -0.01 -8.53 16.22
C ASP A 49 1.41 -7.93 16.19
N LEU A 50 2.01 -7.87 15.00
CA LEU A 50 3.27 -7.16 14.79
C LEU A 50 3.14 -5.66 15.08
N MET A 51 2.06 -5.04 14.61
CA MET A 51 1.78 -3.62 14.85
C MET A 51 1.54 -3.31 16.32
N GLN A 52 0.87 -4.22 17.06
CA GLN A 52 0.66 -4.07 18.50
C GLN A 52 1.97 -4.17 19.28
N ARG A 53 2.89 -5.02 18.84
CA ARG A 53 4.21 -5.21 19.47
C ARG A 53 5.19 -4.07 19.14
N THR A 54 5.08 -3.48 17.96
CA THR A 54 6.04 -2.48 17.48
C THR A 54 5.76 -1.11 18.12
N PRO A 55 6.75 -0.45 18.73
CA PRO A 55 6.55 0.90 19.26
C PRO A 55 6.24 1.89 18.14
N LYS A 56 5.38 2.87 18.43
CA LYS A 56 5.01 3.91 17.45
C LYS A 56 6.24 4.76 17.08
N LEU A 57 6.33 5.14 15.81
CA LEU A 57 7.36 6.08 15.36
C LEU A 57 7.14 7.45 16.01
N ARG A 58 8.26 8.12 16.34
CA ARG A 58 8.21 9.51 16.82
C ARG A 58 7.78 10.43 15.68
N GLY A 59 7.03 11.48 16.00
CA GLY A 59 6.48 12.40 14.99
C GLY A 59 7.55 13.15 14.19
N ALA A 60 7.20 13.58 12.99
CA ALA A 60 8.13 14.24 12.05
C ALA A 60 8.85 15.48 12.60
N LYS A 61 8.23 16.18 13.57
CA LYS A 61 8.81 17.35 14.25
C LYS A 61 9.76 16.99 15.42
N ASN A 62 9.70 15.75 15.92
CA ASN A 62 10.53 15.23 17.02
C ASN A 62 11.76 14.45 16.52
N GLN A 63 12.51 15.07 15.60
CA GLN A 63 13.78 14.56 15.09
C GLN A 63 14.91 14.90 16.08
N ALA A 64 15.01 14.14 17.18
CA ALA A 64 15.99 14.37 18.25
C ALA A 64 17.45 14.47 17.77
N SER A 65 17.77 13.91 16.59
CA SER A 65 19.11 13.87 16.02
C SER A 65 19.42 14.97 14.99
N ARG A 66 18.41 15.62 14.38
CA ARG A 66 18.63 16.57 13.27
C ARG A 66 19.04 17.98 13.75
N TYR A 67 18.62 18.37 14.95
CA TYR A 67 19.03 19.64 15.57
C TYR A 67 20.49 19.63 16.06
N LYS A 68 21.02 18.49 16.52
CA LYS A 68 22.38 18.41 17.07
C LYS A 68 23.47 18.51 15.99
N ARG A 69 23.27 17.93 14.80
CA ARG A 69 24.25 18.04 13.68
C ARG A 69 24.38 19.47 13.17
N THR A 70 23.25 20.12 12.88
CA THR A 70 23.23 21.48 12.31
C THR A 70 23.83 22.53 13.26
N ARG A 71 23.66 22.39 14.58
CA ARG A 71 24.29 23.28 15.56
C ARG A 71 25.81 23.07 15.68
N LYS A 72 26.28 21.82 15.64
CA LYS A 72 27.73 21.51 15.72
C LYS A 72 28.48 22.03 14.49
N GLU A 73 27.89 21.83 13.31
CA GLU A 73 28.41 22.36 12.03
C GLU A 73 28.44 23.90 12.01
N LYS A 74 27.36 24.57 12.44
CA LYS A 74 27.32 26.04 12.52
C LYS A 74 28.35 26.61 13.51
N ARG A 75 28.57 25.93 14.65
CA ARG A 75 29.55 26.35 15.66
C ARG A 75 31.00 26.17 15.17
N ALA A 76 31.30 25.05 14.50
CA ALA A 76 32.60 24.82 13.87
C ALA A 76 32.88 25.81 12.73
N LYS A 77 31.86 26.20 11.96
CA LYS A 77 32.00 27.21 10.89
C LYS A 77 32.23 28.63 11.42
N ARG A 78 31.65 28.98 12.58
CA ARG A 78 31.96 30.25 13.29
C ARG A 78 33.39 30.33 13.81
N GLN A 79 33.94 29.23 14.32
CA GLN A 79 35.31 29.19 14.85
C GLN A 79 36.39 29.23 13.76
N LYS A 80 36.06 28.90 12.51
CA LYS A 80 36.98 28.97 11.36
C LYS A 80 36.97 30.33 10.64
N ASN A 81 35.99 31.18 10.93
CA ASN A 81 35.81 32.50 10.32
C ASN A 81 36.12 33.64 11.31
N ALA A 82 36.70 33.31 12.46
CA ALA A 82 37.32 34.24 13.42
C ALA A 82 38.82 33.98 13.38
#